data_AF-A0A2M7N6E6-F1
#
_entry.id   AF-A0A2M7N6E6-F1
#
_cell.length_a   1.000
_cell.length_b   1.000
_cell.length_c   1.000
_cell.angle_alpha   90.00
_cell.angle_beta   90.00
_cell.angle_gamma   90.00
#
_symmetry.space_group_name_H-M   'P 1'
#
loop_
_entity.id
_entity.type
_entity.pdbx_description
1 polymer ?
#
loop_
_entity_poly.entity_id
_entity_poly.type
_entity_poly.pdbx_seq_one_letter_code
_entity_poly.pdbx_strand_id
1 'polypeptide(L)'
;MTKKIKRKELNKRIWGIYDGQYLYINCFFISFKKSYSIAEEIGSSIYIKAPPIMSLAQENSIYRTSVNFGLVGGLVSTAAVSGKIGDNVNYIIDQNSGIPNILNKTYLYKILESQQDLLEQYKKEINQDDLKTELKYIRLLNSRNK
;
A
#
# COMPACT_ATOMS: atom_id res chain seq x y z
N MET A 1 -14.40 16.43 16.75
CA MET A 1 -14.96 17.03 15.51
C MET A 1 -14.03 16.69 14.35
N THR A 2 -14.37 15.71 13.52
CA THR A 2 -13.56 15.31 12.36
C THR A 2 -13.77 16.33 11.24
N LYS A 3 -12.77 17.17 10.98
CA LYS A 3 -12.82 18.20 9.95
C LYS A 3 -12.87 17.50 8.58
N LYS A 4 -14.08 17.38 7.99
CA LYS A 4 -14.24 16.87 6.62
C LYS A 4 -13.54 17.84 5.67
N ILE A 5 -12.34 17.46 5.20
CA ILE A 5 -11.62 18.17 4.14
C ILE A 5 -12.58 18.27 2.94
N LYS A 6 -12.97 19.49 2.59
CA LYS A 6 -13.94 19.74 1.51
C LYS A 6 -13.31 19.27 0.19
N ARG A 7 -14.10 18.52 -0.59
CA ARG A 7 -13.83 17.87 -1.89
C ARG A 7 -13.09 18.70 -2.99
N LYS A 8 -12.78 19.99 -2.76
CA LYS A 8 -12.31 20.95 -3.76
C LYS A 8 -10.79 21.07 -3.92
N GLU A 9 -9.98 20.39 -3.10
CA GLU A 9 -8.50 20.57 -3.09
C GLU A 9 -7.69 19.29 -3.31
N LEU A 10 -8.19 18.35 -4.12
CA LEU A 10 -7.33 17.26 -4.61
C LEU A 10 -6.43 17.81 -5.73
N ASN A 11 -5.39 18.51 -5.32
CA ASN A 11 -4.31 18.97 -6.18
C ASN A 11 -3.43 17.76 -6.52
N LYS A 12 -3.27 17.48 -7.82
CA LYS A 12 -2.38 16.42 -8.35
C LYS A 12 -0.90 16.65 -8.04
N ARG A 13 -0.54 17.71 -7.31
CA ARG A 13 0.83 18.00 -6.86
C ARG A 13 1.06 17.73 -5.37
N ILE A 14 0.00 17.47 -4.60
CA ILE A 14 0.10 17.26 -3.14
C ILE A 14 -0.02 15.76 -2.85
N TRP A 15 1.10 15.12 -2.51
CA TRP A 15 1.18 13.69 -2.20
C TRP A 15 0.53 13.32 -0.87
N GLY A 16 0.59 14.22 0.11
CA GLY A 16 -0.05 14.00 1.38
C GLY A 16 -0.18 15.29 2.18
N ILE A 17 -1.01 15.22 3.20
CA ILE A 17 -1.28 16.31 4.14
C ILE A 17 -1.09 15.75 5.53
N TYR A 18 -0.33 16.42 6.39
CA TYR A 18 -0.23 16.10 7.80
C TYR A 18 -1.01 17.14 8.60
N ASP A 19 -1.96 16.71 9.44
CA ASP A 19 -2.81 17.62 10.23
C ASP A 19 -2.32 17.85 11.67
N GLY A 20 -1.14 17.32 12.02
CA GLY A 20 -0.59 17.31 13.37
C GLY A 20 -0.87 16.03 14.14
N GLN A 21 -1.78 15.17 13.67
CA GLN A 21 -2.08 13.87 14.28
C GLN A 21 -1.94 12.71 13.28
N TYR A 22 -2.44 12.89 12.06
CA TYR A 22 -2.46 11.87 11.03
C TYR A 22 -1.82 12.37 9.74
N LEU A 23 -1.05 11.49 9.09
CA LEU A 23 -0.62 11.67 7.71
C LEU A 23 -1.72 11.11 6.81
N TYR A 24 -2.21 11.94 5.90
CA TYR A 24 -3.16 11.56 4.87
C TYR A 24 -2.44 11.50 3.53
N ILE A 25 -2.44 10.35 2.87
CA ILE A 25 -1.87 10.19 1.53
C ILE A 25 -2.97 10.41 0.49
N ASN A 26 -2.63 11.16 -0.54
CA ASN A 26 -3.49 11.40 -1.69
C ASN A 26 -3.58 10.13 -2.54
N CYS A 27 -4.71 9.44 -2.44
CA CYS A 27 -4.95 8.20 -3.17
C CYS A 27 -5.16 8.45 -4.66
N PHE A 28 -5.20 9.69 -5.15
CA PHE A 28 -5.24 9.97 -6.60
C PHE A 28 -3.96 9.50 -7.33
N PHE A 29 -2.82 9.42 -6.63
CA PHE A 29 -1.58 8.89 -7.21
C PHE A 29 -1.54 7.35 -7.25
N ILE A 30 -2.38 6.71 -6.45
CA ILE A 30 -2.41 5.25 -6.25
C ILE A 30 -3.66 4.63 -6.89
N SER A 31 -4.74 5.40 -7.00
CA SER A 31 -6.05 5.01 -7.51
C SER A 31 -6.65 6.17 -8.32
N PHE A 32 -7.53 5.88 -9.28
CA PHE A 32 -8.22 6.95 -10.04
C PHE A 32 -9.31 7.65 -9.21
N LYS A 33 -9.54 7.18 -7.97
CA LYS A 33 -10.52 7.79 -7.07
C LYS A 33 -9.86 8.92 -6.30
N LYS A 34 -10.43 10.11 -6.49
CA LYS A 34 -10.11 11.33 -5.77
C LYS A 34 -10.45 11.19 -4.28
N SER A 35 -9.51 10.72 -3.48
CA SER A 35 -9.63 10.59 -2.02
C SER A 35 -8.29 10.73 -1.31
N TYR A 36 -8.34 10.99 0.00
CA TYR A 36 -7.22 10.84 0.90
C TYR A 36 -7.47 9.65 1.83
N SER A 37 -6.43 8.87 2.13
CA SER A 37 -6.47 7.80 3.13
C SER A 37 -5.45 8.07 4.22
N ILE A 38 -5.78 7.70 5.45
CA ILE A 38 -4.83 7.75 6.56
C ILE A 38 -3.70 6.74 6.27
N ALA A 39 -2.47 7.19 6.49
CA ALA A 39 -1.27 6.40 6.40
C ALA A 39 -0.78 6.02 7.80
N GLU A 40 -0.44 4.75 7.96
CA GLU A 40 0.25 4.21 9.14
C GLU A 40 1.67 3.84 8.73
N GLU A 41 2.66 4.43 9.39
CA GLU A 41 4.05 4.03 9.20
C GLU A 41 4.33 2.71 9.92
N ILE A 42 4.95 1.78 9.21
CA ILE A 42 5.32 0.45 9.70
C ILE A 42 6.76 0.19 9.31
N GLY A 43 7.72 0.68 10.10
CA GLY A 43 9.15 0.56 9.75
C GLY A 43 9.46 1.25 8.42
N SER A 44 10.14 0.57 7.50
CA SER A 44 10.44 1.08 6.14
C SER A 44 9.26 1.02 5.16
N SER A 45 8.04 0.79 5.66
CA SER A 45 6.83 0.68 4.85
C SER A 45 5.73 1.60 5.36
N ILE A 46 4.79 1.94 4.47
CA ILE A 46 3.59 2.70 4.81
C ILE A 46 2.37 1.83 4.47
N TYR A 47 1.50 1.62 5.45
CA TYR A 47 0.21 0.97 5.27
C TYR A 47 -0.88 2.01 4.98
N ILE A 48 -1.69 1.74 3.96
CA ILE A 48 -2.92 2.50 3.67
C ILE A 48 -4.07 1.57 3.33
N LYS A 49 -5.30 2.01 3.63
CA LYS A 49 -6.52 1.39 3.12
C LYS A 49 -7.17 2.31 2.09
N ALA A 50 -7.22 1.87 0.83
CA ALA A 50 -7.60 2.72 -0.30
C ALA A 50 -8.44 1.97 -1.34
N PRO A 51 -9.18 2.67 -2.22
CA PRO A 51 -9.93 2.02 -3.30
C PRO A 51 -9.02 1.21 -4.25
N PRO A 52 -9.51 0.11 -4.85
CA PRO A 52 -8.75 -0.75 -5.74
C PRO A 52 -8.29 -0.02 -7.00
N ILE A 53 -7.19 -0.51 -7.57
CA ILE A 53 -6.72 -0.16 -8.91
C ILE A 53 -7.66 -0.82 -9.92
N MET A 54 -8.37 -0.02 -10.71
CA MET A 54 -9.49 -0.46 -11.57
C MET A 54 -9.09 -0.84 -13.01
N SER A 55 -7.85 -0.64 -13.48
CA SER A 55 -7.45 -1.11 -14.83
C SER A 55 -5.94 -1.24 -15.05
N LEU A 56 -5.55 -2.02 -16.08
CA LEU A 56 -4.15 -2.17 -16.55
C LEU A 56 -3.50 -0.84 -16.97
N ALA A 57 -4.29 0.09 -17.54
CA ALA A 57 -3.79 1.43 -17.82
C ALA A 57 -3.44 2.19 -16.54
N GLN A 58 -4.11 1.89 -15.41
CA GLN A 58 -3.81 2.47 -14.11
C GLN A 58 -2.52 1.92 -13.52
N GLU A 59 -2.32 0.61 -13.64
CA GLU A 59 -1.07 -0.07 -13.27
C GLU A 59 0.12 0.53 -14.02
N ASN A 60 0.00 0.67 -15.35
CA ASN A 60 1.02 1.29 -16.19
C ASN A 60 1.26 2.77 -15.83
N SER A 61 0.22 3.52 -15.44
CA SER A 61 0.36 4.91 -15.01
C SER A 61 1.09 5.03 -13.67
N ILE A 62 0.81 4.15 -12.71
CA ILE A 62 1.50 4.09 -11.41
C ILE A 62 2.97 3.75 -11.64
N TYR A 63 3.24 2.72 -12.45
CA TYR A 63 4.60 2.33 -12.82
C TYR A 63 5.37 3.45 -13.53
N ARG A 64 4.75 4.15 -14.49
CA ARG A 64 5.41 5.29 -15.15
C ARG A 64 5.63 6.47 -14.21
N THR A 65 4.71 6.70 -13.28
CA THR A 65 4.85 7.77 -12.28
C THR A 65 5.98 7.45 -11.32
N SER A 66 6.08 6.23 -10.81
CA SER A 66 7.17 5.82 -9.94
C SER A 66 8.53 5.95 -10.64
N VAL A 67 8.65 5.46 -11.88
CA VAL A 67 9.88 5.62 -12.68
C VAL A 67 10.25 7.10 -12.87
N ASN A 68 9.29 7.98 -13.18
CA ASN A 68 9.54 9.41 -13.38
C ASN A 68 10.00 10.15 -12.10
N PHE A 69 9.72 9.60 -10.92
CA PHE A 69 10.15 10.17 -9.63
C PHE A 69 11.41 9.50 -9.07
N GLY A 70 12.13 8.70 -9.87
CA GLY A 70 13.36 8.00 -9.42
C GLY A 70 13.09 6.80 -8.53
N LEU A 71 11.83 6.37 -8.44
CA LEU A 71 11.38 5.28 -7.60
C LEU A 71 11.43 3.96 -8.40
N VAL A 72 12.64 3.44 -8.57
CA VAL A 72 12.92 2.25 -9.39
C VAL A 72 12.66 0.98 -8.57
N GLY A 73 11.80 0.07 -9.06
CA GLY A 73 11.84 -1.36 -8.67
C GLY A 73 10.58 -2.00 -8.10
N GLY A 74 9.49 -1.28 -7.85
CA GLY A 74 8.27 -1.87 -7.28
C GLY A 74 7.39 -2.56 -8.32
N LEU A 75 7.12 -3.83 -8.09
CA LEU A 75 6.08 -4.57 -8.79
C LEU A 75 4.72 -4.06 -8.30
N VAL A 76 3.79 -3.76 -9.20
CA VAL A 76 2.39 -3.52 -8.82
C VAL A 76 1.72 -4.88 -8.89
N SER A 77 1.20 -5.41 -7.78
CA SER A 77 0.51 -6.70 -7.81
C SER A 77 -0.83 -6.56 -8.55
N THR A 78 -0.96 -7.28 -9.66
CA THR A 78 -2.09 -7.31 -10.62
C THR A 78 -3.43 -7.79 -10.04
N ALA A 79 -3.49 -8.11 -8.75
CA ALA A 79 -4.64 -8.73 -8.09
C ALA A 79 -5.82 -7.77 -7.80
N ALA A 80 -5.69 -6.45 -8.03
CA ALA A 80 -6.77 -5.49 -7.76
C ALA A 80 -7.91 -5.51 -8.78
N VAL A 81 -7.73 -6.15 -9.94
CA VAL A 81 -8.68 -6.08 -11.06
C VAL A 81 -10.00 -6.81 -10.77
N SER A 82 -10.06 -7.69 -9.74
CA SER A 82 -11.26 -8.45 -9.39
C SER A 82 -12.07 -7.88 -8.21
N GLY A 83 -11.63 -6.78 -7.58
CA GLY A 83 -12.36 -6.17 -6.47
C GLY A 83 -13.66 -5.50 -6.94
N LYS A 84 -14.79 -5.82 -6.30
CA LYS A 84 -16.06 -5.13 -6.57
C LYS A 84 -15.87 -3.63 -6.40
N ILE A 85 -16.43 -2.86 -7.33
CA ILE A 85 -16.43 -1.39 -7.34
C ILE A 85 -17.10 -0.88 -6.05
N GLY A 86 -16.31 -0.64 -5.00
CA GLY A 86 -16.84 -0.22 -3.70
C GLY A 86 -15.97 -0.56 -2.49
N ASP A 87 -15.24 -1.68 -2.53
CA ASP A 87 -14.47 -2.16 -1.39
C ASP A 87 -13.10 -1.48 -1.31
N ASN A 88 -12.65 -1.10 -0.11
CA ASN A 88 -11.27 -0.64 0.08
C ASN A 88 -10.33 -1.82 0.23
N VAL A 89 -9.18 -1.74 -0.42
CA VAL A 89 -8.09 -2.72 -0.39
C VAL A 89 -6.97 -2.22 0.53
N ASN A 90 -6.28 -3.17 1.16
CA ASN A 90 -5.12 -2.92 2.01
C ASN A 90 -3.87 -2.83 1.13
N TYR A 91 -3.08 -1.79 1.29
CA TYR A 91 -1.84 -1.58 0.55
C TYR A 91 -0.66 -1.39 1.49
N ILE A 92 0.49 -1.88 1.04
CA ILE A 92 1.81 -1.56 1.60
C ILE A 92 2.59 -0.79 0.53
N ILE A 93 3.14 0.35 0.92
CA ILE A 93 4.02 1.16 0.10
C ILE A 93 5.41 1.07 0.73
N ASP A 94 6.37 0.52 -0.01
CA ASP A 94 7.76 0.57 0.42
C ASP A 94 8.28 2.02 0.31
N GLN A 95 8.91 2.54 1.37
CA GLN A 95 9.29 3.95 1.43
C GLN A 95 10.41 4.31 0.43
N ASN A 96 11.26 3.35 0.05
CA ASN A 96 12.36 3.58 -0.88
C ASN A 96 11.86 3.65 -2.33
N SER A 97 10.94 2.76 -2.68
CA SER A 97 10.39 2.63 -4.03
C SER A 97 9.06 3.33 -4.21
N GLY A 98 8.42 3.85 -3.16
CA GLY A 98 7.13 4.56 -3.22
C GLY A 98 6.00 3.83 -3.95
N ILE A 99 6.15 2.54 -4.26
CA ILE A 99 5.24 1.80 -5.12
C ILE A 99 4.24 1.03 -4.25
N PRO A 100 2.94 1.28 -4.43
CA PRO A 100 1.90 0.59 -3.69
C PRO A 100 1.76 -0.86 -4.16
N ASN A 101 1.83 -1.78 -3.21
CA ASN A 101 1.54 -3.20 -3.37
C ASN A 101 0.29 -3.56 -2.60
N ILE A 102 -0.59 -4.37 -3.18
CA ILE A 102 -1.73 -4.91 -2.43
C ILE A 102 -1.19 -5.87 -1.38
N LEU A 103 -1.56 -5.61 -0.12
CA LEU A 103 -1.30 -6.53 0.97
C LEU A 103 -2.28 -7.69 0.86
N ASN A 104 -1.72 -8.84 0.50
CA ASN A 104 -2.42 -10.11 0.45
C ASN A 104 -1.40 -11.24 0.67
N LYS A 105 -1.91 -12.46 0.82
CA LYS A 105 -1.11 -13.68 0.89
C LYS A 105 -0.04 -13.77 -0.20
N THR A 106 -0.40 -13.62 -1.47
CA THR A 106 0.55 -13.74 -2.59
C THR A 106 1.72 -12.77 -2.46
N TYR A 107 1.45 -11.53 -2.08
CA TYR A 107 2.48 -10.52 -1.83
C TYR A 107 3.38 -10.93 -0.66
N LEU A 108 2.81 -11.40 0.46
CA LEU A 108 3.58 -11.85 1.61
C LEU A 108 4.49 -13.03 1.30
N TYR A 109 4.00 -14.05 0.59
CA TYR A 109 4.84 -15.18 0.17
C TYR A 109 6.07 -14.67 -0.59
N LYS A 110 5.86 -13.76 -1.55
CA LYS A 110 6.92 -13.22 -2.39
C LYS A 110 7.95 -12.41 -1.60
N ILE A 111 7.52 -11.49 -0.72
CA ILE A 111 8.49 -10.66 0.02
C ILE A 111 9.18 -11.42 1.15
N LEU A 112 8.61 -12.54 1.61
CA LEU A 112 9.22 -13.41 2.62
C LEU A 112 10.11 -14.51 2.00
N GLU A 113 10.13 -14.68 0.67
CA GLU A 113 10.97 -15.71 0.01
C GLU A 113 12.46 -15.60 0.36
N SER A 114 12.98 -14.39 0.58
CA SER A 114 14.36 -14.16 0.99
C SER A 114 14.62 -14.41 2.49
N GLN A 115 13.57 -14.65 3.27
CA GLN A 115 13.60 -14.85 4.72
C GLN A 115 12.88 -16.16 5.07
N GLN A 116 13.54 -17.28 4.73
CA GLN A 116 12.95 -18.63 4.76
C GLN A 116 12.29 -18.99 6.10
N ASP A 117 12.88 -18.56 7.22
CA ASP A 117 12.37 -18.81 8.56
C ASP A 117 11.06 -18.04 8.86
N LEU A 118 10.93 -16.80 8.38
CA LEU A 118 9.66 -16.05 8.47
C LEU A 118 8.61 -16.63 7.53
N LEU A 119 9.00 -17.04 6.33
CA LEU A 119 8.09 -17.68 5.39
C LEU A 119 7.51 -18.98 5.96
N GLU A 120 8.33 -19.79 6.63
CA GLU A 120 7.89 -21.02 7.30
C GLU A 120 6.96 -20.74 8.49
N GLN A 121 7.23 -19.67 9.26
CA GLN A 121 6.31 -19.24 10.32
C GLN A 121 4.96 -18.81 9.73
N TYR A 122 4.96 -17.99 8.67
CA TYR A 122 3.73 -17.54 8.02
C TYR A 122 2.93 -18.70 7.44
N LYS A 123 3.61 -19.69 6.82
CA LYS A 123 3.00 -20.91 6.29
C LYS A 123 2.23 -21.72 7.35
N LYS A 124 2.59 -21.60 8.62
CA LYS A 124 1.95 -22.30 9.75
C LYS A 124 0.83 -21.50 10.43
N GLU A 125 0.63 -20.24 10.05
CA GLU A 125 -0.46 -19.43 10.60
C GLU A 125 -1.82 -19.98 10.14
N ILE A 126 -2.78 -20.02 11.07
CA ILE A 126 -4.14 -20.48 10.79
C ILE A 126 -4.90 -19.44 9.96
N ASN A 127 -4.65 -18.14 10.22
CA ASN A 127 -5.37 -17.02 9.62
C ASN A 127 -4.43 -16.19 8.71
N GLN A 128 -3.91 -16.80 7.64
CA GLN A 128 -2.94 -16.16 6.75
C GLN A 128 -3.48 -14.93 6.02
N ASP A 129 -4.78 -14.93 5.71
CA ASP A 129 -5.46 -13.86 4.97
C ASP A 129 -6.05 -12.78 5.90
N ASP A 130 -5.83 -12.90 7.23
CA ASP A 130 -6.27 -11.89 8.19
C ASP A 130 -5.27 -10.72 8.23
N LEU A 131 -5.78 -9.50 8.13
CA LEU A 131 -4.97 -8.28 8.10
C LEU A 131 -4.03 -8.18 9.30
N LYS A 132 -4.46 -8.64 10.48
CA LYS A 132 -3.59 -8.63 11.67
C LYS A 132 -2.36 -9.52 11.49
N THR A 133 -2.56 -10.71 10.91
CA THR A 133 -1.46 -11.63 10.56
C THR A 133 -0.59 -11.00 9.49
N GLU A 134 -1.18 -10.45 8.43
CA GLU A 134 -0.43 -9.84 7.34
C GLU A 134 0.48 -8.70 7.83
N LEU A 135 -0.07 -7.77 8.62
CA LEU A 135 0.69 -6.66 9.20
C LEU A 135 1.73 -7.13 10.23
N LYS A 136 1.50 -8.25 10.93
CA LYS A 136 2.50 -8.85 11.82
C LYS A 136 3.77 -9.21 11.04
N TYR A 137 3.64 -9.86 9.89
CA TYR A 137 4.82 -10.28 9.10
C TYR A 137 5.53 -9.13 8.41
N ILE A 138 4.80 -8.08 8.00
CA ILE A 138 5.43 -6.82 7.53
C ILE A 138 6.29 -6.20 8.64
N ARG A 139 5.76 -6.13 9.87
CA ARG A 139 6.52 -5.59 11.02
C ARG A 139 7.77 -6.42 11.34
N LEU A 140 7.66 -7.74 11.30
CA LEU A 140 8.80 -8.65 11.52
C LEU A 140 9.87 -8.48 10.45
N LEU A 141 9.48 -8.41 9.17
CA LEU A 141 10.40 -8.19 8.06
C LEU A 141 11.15 -6.85 8.22
N ASN A 142 10.43 -5.76 8.48
CA ASN A 142 11.02 -4.43 8.64
C ASN A 142 11.90 -4.30 9.89
N SER A 143 11.69 -5.13 10.91
CA SER A 143 12.55 -5.14 12.10
C SER A 143 13.90 -5.81 11.84
N ARG A 144 14.01 -6.67 10.82
CA ARG A 144 15.25 -7.35 10.43
C ARG A 144 16.11 -6.55 9.44
N ASN A 145 15.46 -5.69 8.67
CA ASN A 145 16.12 -4.85 7.66
C ASN A 145 16.54 -3.47 8.21
N LYS A 146 16.47 -3.27 9.53
CA LYS A 146 17.02 -2.11 10.24
C LYS A 146 18.50 -2.33 10.53
#